data_AF-A0A7V0LUA0-F1
#
_entry.id   AF-A0A7V0LUA0-F1
#
_cell.length_a   1.000
_cell.length_b   1.000
_cell.length_c   1.000
_cell.angle_alpha   90.00
_cell.angle_beta   90.00
_cell.angle_gamma   90.00
#
_symmetry.space_group_name_H-M   'P 1'
#
loop_
_entity.id
_entity.type
_entity.pdbx_description
1 polymer ?
#
loop_
_entity_poly.entity_id
_entity_poly.type
_entity_poly.pdbx_seq_one_letter_code
_entity_poly.pdbx_strand_id
1 'polypeptide(L)'
;MDFNAALRNYKNLTEKLIAIRSALDKLEDFFQKGEITEKQYKILRKDYEKELNAIQSEIDALKNKVREDLERMRREREQKIAEYDRYKALIMTGEIDGHSGKSKLQGILKDITNLNYRIKQRELFLNVQNPKQIDEIKTLRPPEIPPLPEVTPIDKLFKMEDDLKKKRLSGVPGDYVKAFEELDKKISDTKAFLEGFLNRMLEEKNKLEEEAGKLVIKLRVGGENEQQARKDLMEIIKRVKDYDTLTQKISKALKALDERMEARIRYKAKEVERVQVETHREPEPEPKPKPKPTPEPVKKTEEEEFEEETLELSPEEFEEAKEILKEIVEEKVQEELAETNEEAAPIVEEPPPEAVEELPKISMKGPPKPVRRVTRKPSRKRVPVVAIILGIIVAGGLGFLGYRFFPKKTAKILPVAEQQYTFMGNPQHNYGTVAFITEDMPKPAWTLDLGGILSQPLIVGSSIYLGNEKGALFCVDT
;
A
#
# COMPACT_ATOMS: atom_id res chain seq x y z
N MET A 1 1.10 30.29 -8.28
CA MET A 1 0.41 31.59 -8.13
C MET A 1 1.20 32.47 -7.16
N ASP A 2 1.33 33.78 -7.42
CA ASP A 2 1.86 34.71 -6.42
C ASP A 2 0.76 35.01 -5.38
N PHE A 3 0.90 34.40 -4.20
CA PHE A 3 -0.09 34.52 -3.13
C PHE A 3 -0.05 35.90 -2.44
N ASN A 4 1.11 36.57 -2.38
CA ASN A 4 1.20 37.91 -1.82
C ASN A 4 0.50 38.94 -2.72
N ALA A 5 0.62 38.78 -4.05
CA ALA A 5 -0.17 39.56 -4.99
C ALA A 5 -1.68 39.32 -4.80
N ALA A 6 -2.09 38.07 -4.58
CA ALA A 6 -3.49 37.73 -4.34
C ALA A 6 -4.05 38.32 -3.04
N LEU A 7 -3.30 38.29 -1.94
CA LEU A 7 -3.67 38.94 -0.68
C LEU A 7 -3.90 40.45 -0.88
N ARG A 8 -2.99 41.12 -1.60
CA ARG A 8 -3.14 42.55 -1.92
C ARG A 8 -4.36 42.82 -2.79
N ASN A 9 -4.56 42.02 -3.83
CA ASN A 9 -5.70 42.18 -4.73
C ASN A 9 -7.04 42.00 -4.00
N TYR A 10 -7.16 40.93 -3.19
CA TYR A 10 -8.35 40.69 -2.39
C TYR A 10 -8.65 41.83 -1.41
N LYS A 11 -7.62 42.36 -0.73
CA LYS A 11 -7.77 43.51 0.17
C LYS A 11 -8.35 44.72 -0.57
N ASN A 12 -7.76 45.08 -1.70
CA ASN A 12 -8.21 46.20 -2.52
C ASN A 12 -9.65 46.01 -3.03
N LEU A 13 -9.99 44.81 -3.52
CA LEU A 13 -11.34 44.49 -4.01
C LEU A 13 -12.38 44.56 -2.89
N THR A 14 -12.04 44.05 -1.71
CA THR A 14 -12.95 44.06 -0.56
C THR A 14 -13.16 45.48 -0.03
N GLU A 15 -12.12 46.31 0.01
CA GLU A 15 -12.23 47.73 0.37
C GLU A 15 -13.11 48.50 -0.62
N LYS A 16 -12.95 48.27 -1.93
CA LYS A 16 -13.83 48.84 -2.96
C LYS A 16 -15.28 48.39 -2.81
N LEU A 17 -15.49 47.10 -2.54
CA LEU A 17 -16.81 46.53 -2.32
C LEU A 17 -17.52 47.19 -1.13
N ILE A 18 -16.80 47.42 -0.03
CA ILE A 18 -17.31 48.14 1.15
C ILE A 18 -17.66 49.59 0.78
N ALA A 19 -16.78 50.28 0.04
CA ALA A 19 -17.01 51.67 -0.37
C ALA A 19 -18.26 51.83 -1.25
N ILE A 20 -18.47 50.93 -2.22
CA ILE A 20 -19.64 50.97 -3.10
C ILE A 20 -20.93 50.63 -2.34
N ARG A 21 -20.90 49.64 -1.43
CA ARG A 21 -22.06 49.36 -0.56
C ARG A 21 -22.45 50.59 0.25
N SER A 22 -21.48 51.28 0.86
CA SER A 22 -21.76 52.53 1.57
C SER A 22 -22.28 53.63 0.66
N ALA A 23 -21.83 53.70 -0.60
CA ALA A 23 -22.34 54.66 -1.58
C ALA A 23 -23.79 54.36 -1.98
N LEU A 24 -24.16 53.09 -2.11
CA LEU A 24 -25.55 52.67 -2.32
C LEU A 24 -26.45 53.01 -1.14
N ASP A 25 -25.99 52.78 0.09
CA ASP A 25 -26.75 53.14 1.29
C ASP A 25 -27.01 54.66 1.34
N LYS A 26 -25.99 55.48 1.02
CA LYS A 26 -26.16 56.94 0.92
C LYS A 26 -27.07 57.37 -0.23
N LEU A 27 -27.03 56.67 -1.36
CA LEU A 27 -27.90 56.94 -2.50
C LEU A 27 -29.37 56.70 -2.12
N GLU A 28 -29.65 55.67 -1.34
CA GLU A 28 -30.97 55.41 -0.75
C GLU A 28 -31.40 56.56 0.16
N ASP A 29 -30.52 57.02 1.06
CA ASP A 29 -30.79 58.15 1.95
C ASP A 29 -31.13 59.43 1.16
N PHE A 30 -30.37 59.75 0.10
CA PHE A 30 -30.62 60.92 -0.74
C PHE A 30 -31.96 60.83 -1.47
N PHE A 31 -32.34 59.64 -1.92
CA PHE A 31 -33.63 59.42 -2.55
C PHE A 31 -34.78 59.59 -1.54
N GLN A 32 -34.66 59.03 -0.34
CA GLN A 32 -35.68 59.17 0.72
C GLN A 32 -35.86 60.62 1.20
N LYS A 33 -34.78 61.41 1.20
CA LYS A 33 -34.84 62.86 1.51
C LYS A 33 -35.36 63.72 0.36
N GLY A 34 -35.57 63.14 -0.83
CA GLY A 34 -36.00 63.87 -2.02
C GLY A 34 -34.90 64.75 -2.64
N GLU A 35 -33.64 64.51 -2.30
CA GLU A 35 -32.49 65.27 -2.83
C GLU A 35 -32.17 64.90 -4.29
N ILE A 36 -32.64 63.73 -4.75
CA ILE A 36 -32.51 63.24 -6.12
C ILE A 36 -33.84 62.74 -6.66
N THR A 37 -33.99 62.81 -7.99
CA THR A 37 -35.19 62.29 -8.68
C THR A 37 -35.19 60.77 -8.79
N GLU A 38 -36.36 60.16 -8.92
CA GLU A 38 -36.51 58.70 -9.14
C GLU A 38 -35.71 58.22 -10.37
N LYS A 39 -35.68 59.02 -11.44
CA LYS A 39 -34.92 58.69 -12.66
C LYS A 39 -33.41 58.67 -12.39
N GLN A 40 -32.89 59.66 -11.67
CA GLN A 40 -31.47 59.71 -11.28
C GLN A 40 -31.11 58.54 -10.36
N TYR A 41 -31.96 58.26 -9.36
CA TYR A 41 -31.79 57.13 -8.45
C TYR A 41 -31.71 55.80 -9.20
N LYS A 42 -32.66 55.51 -10.11
CA LYS A 42 -32.69 54.26 -10.88
C LYS A 42 -31.42 54.07 -11.73
N ILE A 43 -30.91 55.14 -12.34
CA ILE A 43 -29.69 55.09 -13.16
C ILE A 43 -28.47 54.80 -12.27
N LEU A 44 -28.27 55.61 -11.23
CA LEU A 44 -27.10 55.48 -10.33
C LEU A 44 -27.09 54.14 -9.59
N ARG A 45 -28.25 53.70 -9.10
CA ARG A 45 -28.38 52.41 -8.42
C ARG A 45 -27.99 51.27 -9.34
N LYS A 46 -28.46 51.28 -10.59
CA LYS A 46 -28.11 50.27 -11.60
C LYS A 46 -26.60 50.24 -11.87
N ASP A 47 -25.96 51.40 -11.95
CA ASP A 47 -24.51 51.48 -12.19
C ASP A 47 -23.71 50.94 -11.00
N TYR A 48 -24.08 51.31 -9.77
CA TYR A 48 -23.45 50.75 -8.56
C TYR A 48 -23.68 49.25 -8.40
N GLU A 49 -24.90 48.75 -8.66
CA GLU A 49 -25.20 47.31 -8.61
C GLU A 49 -24.37 46.55 -9.66
N LYS A 50 -24.19 47.11 -10.86
CA LYS A 50 -23.33 46.54 -11.89
C LYS A 50 -21.86 46.47 -11.44
N GLU A 51 -21.34 47.53 -10.83
CA GLU A 51 -19.97 47.56 -10.30
C GLU A 51 -19.78 46.58 -9.14
N LEU A 52 -20.76 46.47 -8.24
CA LEU A 52 -20.77 45.47 -7.16
C LEU A 52 -20.69 44.04 -7.69
N ASN A 53 -21.51 43.72 -8.69
CA ASN A 53 -21.51 42.40 -9.31
C ASN A 53 -20.17 42.10 -10.00
N ALA A 54 -19.56 43.09 -10.64
CA ALA A 54 -18.24 42.95 -11.25
C ALA A 54 -17.16 42.65 -10.20
N ILE A 55 -17.11 43.42 -9.10
CA ILE A 55 -16.13 43.19 -8.03
C ILE A 55 -16.36 41.84 -7.34
N GLN A 56 -17.61 41.46 -7.10
CA GLN A 56 -17.94 40.17 -6.50
C GLN A 56 -17.44 39.02 -7.39
N SER A 57 -17.67 39.12 -8.70
CA SER A 57 -17.16 38.15 -9.68
C SER A 57 -15.63 38.07 -9.68
N GLU A 58 -14.93 39.20 -9.57
CA GLU A 58 -13.46 39.22 -9.46
C GLU A 58 -12.95 38.57 -8.17
N ILE A 59 -13.65 38.80 -7.05
CA ILE A 59 -13.35 38.14 -5.76
C ILE A 59 -13.54 36.63 -5.88
N ASP A 60 -14.64 36.18 -6.48
CA ASP A 60 -14.94 34.76 -6.64
C ASP A 60 -13.93 34.08 -7.57
N ALA A 61 -13.56 34.74 -8.67
CA ALA A 61 -12.50 34.26 -9.56
C ALA A 61 -11.15 34.15 -8.84
N LEU A 62 -10.82 35.11 -7.97
CA LEU A 62 -9.61 35.06 -7.17
C LEU A 62 -9.64 33.91 -6.14
N LYS A 63 -10.77 33.71 -5.44
CA LYS A 63 -10.95 32.60 -4.51
C LYS A 63 -10.85 31.25 -5.22
N ASN A 64 -11.40 31.12 -6.43
CA ASN A 64 -11.27 29.90 -7.24
C ASN A 64 -9.82 29.59 -7.61
N LYS A 65 -9.04 30.60 -8.05
CA LYS A 65 -7.60 30.43 -8.29
C LYS A 65 -6.85 29.96 -7.05
N VAL A 66 -7.22 30.46 -5.86
CA VAL A 66 -6.61 30.01 -4.61
C VAL A 66 -7.01 28.57 -4.26
N ARG A 67 -8.27 28.16 -4.52
CA ARG A 67 -8.70 26.76 -4.35
C ARG A 67 -7.92 25.81 -5.24
N GLU A 68 -7.71 26.16 -6.51
CA GLU A 68 -6.90 25.36 -7.44
C GLU A 68 -5.43 25.25 -6.98
N ASP A 69 -4.86 26.37 -6.52
CA ASP A 69 -3.50 26.41 -5.95
C ASP A 69 -3.38 25.53 -4.70
N LEU A 70 -4.40 25.57 -3.83
CA LEU A 70 -4.50 24.77 -2.60
C LEU A 70 -4.56 23.27 -2.92
N GLU A 71 -5.43 22.85 -3.83
CA GLU A 71 -5.54 21.44 -4.24
C GLU A 71 -4.25 20.93 -4.89
N ARG A 72 -3.57 21.77 -5.68
CA ARG A 72 -2.26 21.43 -6.22
C ARG A 72 -1.23 21.19 -5.11
N MET A 73 -1.18 22.06 -4.09
CA MET A 73 -0.27 21.90 -2.95
C MET A 73 -0.59 20.70 -2.08
N ARG A 74 -1.88 20.36 -1.90
CA ARG A 74 -2.30 19.17 -1.15
C ARG A 74 -1.79 17.88 -1.82
N ARG A 75 -1.94 17.78 -3.15
CA ARG A 75 -1.38 16.67 -3.92
C ARG A 75 0.15 16.60 -3.83
N GLU A 76 0.83 17.74 -3.93
CA GLU A 76 2.29 17.81 -3.77
C GLU A 76 2.75 17.36 -2.38
N ARG A 77 2.01 17.75 -1.33
CA ARG A 77 2.27 17.31 0.05
C ARG A 77 2.09 15.80 0.19
N GLU A 78 1.02 15.23 -0.36
CA GLU A 78 0.78 13.78 -0.33
C GLU A 78 1.90 13.00 -1.01
N GLN A 79 2.38 13.48 -2.17
CA GLN A 79 3.54 12.90 -2.85
C GLN A 79 4.81 12.97 -1.98
N LYS A 80 5.03 14.09 -1.28
CA LYS A 80 6.17 14.23 -0.37
C LYS A 80 6.07 13.34 0.87
N ILE A 81 4.87 13.12 1.39
CA ILE A 81 4.64 12.17 2.49
C ILE A 81 4.93 10.74 2.02
N ALA A 82 4.46 10.35 0.83
CA ALA A 82 4.79 9.05 0.25
C ALA A 82 6.31 8.88 0.01
N GLU A 83 6.98 9.94 -0.48
CA GLU A 83 8.45 9.97 -0.63
C GLU A 83 9.14 9.78 0.74
N TYR A 84 8.67 10.47 1.78
CA TYR A 84 9.18 10.36 3.14
C TYR A 84 9.06 8.93 3.68
N ASP A 85 7.86 8.33 3.58
CA ASP A 85 7.60 6.96 4.03
C ASP A 85 8.47 5.95 3.29
N ARG A 86 8.61 6.10 1.97
CA ARG A 86 9.48 5.24 1.16
C ARG A 86 10.94 5.29 1.62
N TYR A 87 11.49 6.49 1.84
CA TYR A 87 12.86 6.63 2.34
C TYR A 87 13.01 6.08 3.76
N LYS A 88 12.01 6.25 4.61
CA LYS A 88 12.00 5.70 5.97
C LYS A 88 12.03 4.17 5.94
N ALA A 89 11.22 3.54 5.09
CA ALA A 89 11.24 2.09 4.90
C ALA A 89 12.60 1.59 4.39
N LEU A 90 13.18 2.27 3.39
CA LEU A 90 14.50 1.92 2.84
C LEU A 90 15.62 1.97 3.88
N ILE A 91 15.59 2.94 4.80
CA ILE A 91 16.55 3.01 5.90
C ILE A 91 16.30 1.86 6.90
N MET A 92 15.04 1.57 7.22
CA MET A 92 14.68 0.50 8.15
C MET A 92 15.12 -0.88 7.64
N THR A 93 14.97 -1.14 6.34
CA THR A 93 15.40 -2.39 5.70
C THR A 93 16.89 -2.44 5.37
N GLY A 94 17.66 -1.40 5.72
CA GLY A 94 19.12 -1.36 5.50
C GLY A 94 19.56 -1.10 4.05
N GLU A 95 18.65 -0.71 3.17
CA GLU A 95 18.92 -0.46 1.73
C GLU A 95 19.63 0.87 1.48
N ILE A 96 19.40 1.84 2.36
CA ILE A 96 20.08 3.13 2.36
C ILE A 96 20.81 3.26 3.68
N ASP A 97 22.03 3.81 3.62
CA ASP A 97 22.79 4.06 4.82
C ASP A 97 22.04 5.06 5.72
N GLY A 98 22.03 4.78 7.02
CA GLY A 98 21.27 5.57 7.97
C GLY A 98 21.74 7.02 8.11
N HIS A 99 22.91 7.41 7.58
CA HIS A 99 23.40 8.78 7.67
C HIS A 99 22.91 9.63 6.49
N SER A 100 23.15 9.18 5.26
CA SER A 100 22.66 9.83 4.03
C SER A 100 21.14 9.84 3.97
N GLY A 101 20.51 8.74 4.40
CA GLY A 101 19.06 8.60 4.49
C GLY A 101 18.44 9.64 5.42
N LYS A 102 19.06 9.91 6.58
CA LYS A 102 18.57 10.91 7.54
C LYS A 102 18.63 12.33 6.97
N SER A 103 19.71 12.69 6.28
CA SER A 103 19.82 14.00 5.62
C SER A 103 18.72 14.20 4.57
N LYS A 104 18.46 13.16 3.75
CA LYS A 104 17.39 13.17 2.77
C LYS A 104 16.00 13.28 3.41
N LEU A 105 15.73 12.52 4.46
CA LEU A 105 14.48 12.61 5.22
C LEU A 105 14.28 14.00 5.84
N GLN A 106 15.33 14.63 6.38
CA GLN A 106 15.25 15.99 6.91
C GLN A 106 14.90 17.01 5.82
N GLY A 107 15.45 16.83 4.61
CA GLY A 107 15.09 17.63 3.44
C GLY A 107 13.60 17.49 3.07
N ILE A 108 13.10 16.25 2.99
CA ILE A 108 11.69 15.99 2.68
C ILE A 108 10.77 16.54 3.79
N LEU A 109 11.15 16.37 5.06
CA LEU A 109 10.40 16.89 6.21
C LEU A 109 10.32 18.43 6.19
N LYS A 110 11.40 19.11 5.81
CA LYS A 110 11.41 20.56 5.57
C LYS A 110 10.43 20.94 4.46
N ASP A 111 10.42 20.21 3.35
CA ASP A 111 9.49 20.46 2.24
C ASP A 111 8.02 20.28 2.68
N ILE A 112 7.70 19.20 3.38
CA ILE A 112 6.36 18.94 3.95
C ILE A 112 5.95 20.07 4.90
N THR A 113 6.86 20.50 5.78
CA THR A 113 6.62 21.57 6.74
C THR A 113 6.31 22.90 6.04
N ASN A 114 7.09 23.23 5.00
CA ASN A 114 6.86 24.41 4.18
C ASN A 114 5.54 24.34 3.39
N LEU A 115 5.17 23.17 2.88
CA LEU A 115 3.90 22.96 2.19
C LEU A 115 2.72 23.11 3.15
N ASN A 116 2.77 22.50 4.34
CA ASN A 116 1.76 22.65 5.37
C ASN A 116 1.55 24.11 5.76
N TYR A 117 2.63 24.86 5.91
CA TYR A 117 2.57 26.30 6.17
C TYR A 117 1.83 27.05 5.04
N ARG A 118 2.23 26.80 3.79
CA ARG A 118 1.59 27.44 2.62
C ARG A 118 0.12 27.07 2.49
N ILE A 119 -0.23 25.80 2.67
CA ILE A 119 -1.61 25.28 2.67
C ILE A 119 -2.44 26.03 3.71
N LYS A 120 -1.95 26.13 4.96
CA LYS A 120 -2.63 26.85 6.05
C LYS A 120 -2.91 28.30 5.68
N GLN A 121 -1.97 29.00 5.03
CA GLN A 121 -2.20 30.38 4.58
C GLN A 121 -3.36 30.46 3.56
N ARG A 122 -3.47 29.51 2.61
CA ARG A 122 -4.54 29.51 1.60
C ARG A 122 -5.88 29.15 2.22
N GLU A 123 -5.91 28.20 3.14
CA GLU A 123 -7.12 27.85 3.89
C GLU A 123 -7.65 29.05 4.68
N LEU A 124 -6.78 29.76 5.39
CA LEU A 124 -7.15 31.00 6.09
C LEU A 124 -7.66 32.06 5.12
N PHE A 125 -7.02 32.24 3.97
CA PHE A 125 -7.47 33.17 2.94
C PHE A 125 -8.89 32.88 2.44
N LEU A 126 -9.22 31.62 2.18
CA LEU A 126 -10.55 31.25 1.68
C LEU A 126 -11.66 31.57 2.68
N ASN A 127 -11.32 31.56 3.98
CA ASN A 127 -12.20 31.86 5.09
C ASN A 127 -12.22 33.36 5.49
N VAL A 128 -11.49 34.22 4.78
CA VAL A 128 -11.51 35.67 5.05
C VAL A 128 -12.91 36.23 4.78
N GLN A 129 -13.38 37.00 5.75
CA GLN A 129 -14.63 37.75 5.73
C GLN A 129 -14.41 39.27 5.70
N ASN A 130 -13.25 39.77 6.14
CA ASN A 130 -12.95 41.19 6.16
C ASN A 130 -11.47 41.50 5.81
N PRO A 131 -11.16 42.74 5.37
CA PRO A 131 -9.80 43.12 4.98
C PRO A 131 -8.74 43.01 6.09
N LYS A 132 -9.10 43.12 7.37
CA LYS A 132 -8.14 43.11 8.49
C LYS A 132 -7.52 41.71 8.68
N GLN A 133 -8.30 40.66 8.44
CA GLN A 133 -7.82 39.27 8.50
C GLN A 133 -6.71 38.96 7.49
N ILE A 134 -6.61 39.74 6.40
CA ILE A 134 -5.51 39.61 5.44
C ILE A 134 -4.17 39.97 6.08
N ASP A 135 -4.15 40.94 7.00
CA ASP A 135 -2.93 41.34 7.66
C ASP A 135 -2.50 40.30 8.71
N GLU A 136 -3.44 39.61 9.36
CA GLU A 136 -3.15 38.44 10.21
C GLU A 136 -2.44 37.32 9.42
N ILE A 137 -2.93 37.00 8.21
CA ILE A 137 -2.31 35.98 7.34
C ILE A 137 -0.86 36.35 6.98
N LYS A 138 -0.57 37.64 6.77
CA LYS A 138 0.79 38.12 6.46
C LYS A 138 1.73 38.03 7.66
N THR A 139 1.20 38.15 8.87
CA THR A 139 1.99 38.07 10.11
C THR A 139 2.29 36.64 10.56
N LEU A 140 1.68 35.63 9.92
CA LEU A 140 2.00 34.23 10.18
C LEU A 140 3.50 34.00 9.95
N ARG A 141 4.11 33.31 10.91
CA ARG A 141 5.52 32.93 10.81
C ARG A 141 5.63 31.51 10.27
N PRO A 142 6.65 31.22 9.44
CA PRO A 142 6.98 29.85 9.09
C PRO A 142 7.20 29.04 10.38
N PRO A 143 6.62 27.83 10.49
CA PRO A 143 6.86 26.97 11.62
C PRO A 143 8.33 26.51 11.64
N GLU A 144 8.83 26.23 12.83
CA GLU A 144 10.12 25.55 12.98
C GLU A 144 10.04 24.15 12.38
N ILE A 145 11.13 23.70 11.76
CA ILE A 145 11.19 22.36 11.18
C ILE A 145 11.27 21.37 12.35
N PRO A 146 10.31 20.43 12.46
CA PRO A 146 10.34 19.46 13.55
C PRO A 146 11.62 18.61 13.48
N PRO A 147 12.11 18.13 14.64
CA PRO A 147 13.24 17.21 14.65
C PRO A 147 12.86 15.92 13.93
N LEU A 148 13.84 15.33 13.23
CA LEU A 148 13.61 14.06 12.54
C LEU A 148 13.26 12.97 13.57
N PRO A 149 12.16 12.22 13.37
CA PRO A 149 11.89 11.02 14.16
C PRO A 149 13.08 10.05 14.11
N GLU A 150 13.31 9.32 15.21
CA GLU A 150 14.34 8.30 15.22
C GLU A 150 13.99 7.19 14.21
N VAL A 151 14.88 6.96 13.25
CA VAL A 151 14.78 5.86 12.28
C VAL A 151 15.99 4.96 12.47
N THR A 152 15.73 3.73 12.91
CA THR A 152 16.76 2.75 13.24
C THR A 152 16.61 1.54 12.33
N PRO A 153 17.66 1.16 11.57
CA PRO A 153 17.66 -0.07 10.77
C PRO A 153 17.39 -1.30 11.63
N ILE A 154 16.68 -2.28 11.06
CA ILE A 154 16.30 -3.52 11.75
C ILE A 154 17.54 -4.27 12.26
N ASP A 155 18.59 -4.37 11.44
CA ASP A 155 19.84 -5.02 11.84
C ASP A 155 20.48 -4.38 13.08
N LYS A 156 20.32 -3.06 13.24
CA LYS A 156 20.80 -2.36 14.44
C LYS A 156 19.93 -2.66 15.65
N LEU A 157 18.61 -2.76 15.47
CA LEU A 157 17.69 -3.16 16.54
C LEU A 157 18.01 -4.58 17.03
N PHE A 158 18.29 -5.51 16.11
CA PHE A 158 18.70 -6.88 16.46
C PHE A 158 20.04 -6.91 17.20
N LYS A 159 21.04 -6.14 16.76
CA LYS A 159 22.32 -6.01 17.49
C LYS A 159 22.14 -5.45 18.90
N MET A 160 21.32 -4.40 19.05
CA MET A 160 21.00 -3.83 20.37
C MET A 160 20.34 -4.87 21.28
N GLU A 161 19.46 -5.71 20.74
CA GLU A 161 18.85 -6.80 21.49
C GLU A 161 19.89 -7.82 21.96
N ASP A 162 20.78 -8.28 21.07
CA ASP A 162 21.82 -9.25 21.39
C ASP A 162 22.79 -8.72 22.44
N ASP A 163 23.17 -7.45 22.35
CA ASP A 163 24.04 -6.79 23.33
C ASP A 163 23.36 -6.69 24.70
N LEU A 164 22.06 -6.36 24.74
CA LEU A 164 21.30 -6.35 25.99
C LEU A 164 21.17 -7.75 26.60
N LYS A 165 20.98 -8.80 25.78
CA LYS A 165 20.98 -10.20 26.24
C LYS A 165 22.32 -10.59 26.85
N LYS A 166 23.44 -10.23 26.21
CA LYS A 166 24.79 -10.49 26.75
C LYS A 166 25.03 -9.76 28.07
N LYS A 167 24.62 -8.48 28.16
CA LYS A 167 24.80 -7.70 29.39
C LYS A 167 23.94 -8.22 30.55
N ARG A 168 22.73 -8.72 30.26
CA ARG A 168 21.89 -9.42 31.25
C ARG A 168 22.63 -10.60 31.87
N LEU A 169 23.34 -11.40 31.06
CA LEU A 169 24.14 -12.54 31.52
C LEU A 169 25.35 -12.11 32.37
N SER A 170 25.87 -10.89 32.20
CA SER A 170 27.01 -10.37 32.98
C SER A 170 26.65 -9.74 34.35
N GLY A 171 25.35 -9.63 34.68
CA GLY A 171 24.88 -9.42 36.05
C GLY A 171 24.91 -7.97 36.58
N VAL A 172 23.82 -7.22 36.37
CA VAL A 172 23.24 -6.24 37.34
C VAL A 172 21.72 -6.22 37.11
N PRO A 173 20.91 -6.83 37.99
CA PRO A 173 19.46 -6.93 37.81
C PRO A 173 18.78 -5.59 38.17
N GLY A 174 18.53 -4.76 37.16
CA GLY A 174 17.76 -3.51 37.32
C GLY A 174 17.78 -2.59 36.10
N ASP A 175 18.97 -2.39 35.51
CA ASP A 175 19.15 -1.41 34.42
C ASP A 175 18.69 -1.92 33.05
N TYR A 176 18.52 -3.24 32.88
CA TYR A 176 18.20 -3.84 31.58
C TYR A 176 16.71 -3.89 31.25
N VAL A 177 15.82 -3.91 32.24
CA VAL A 177 14.37 -4.11 32.01
C VAL A 177 13.80 -2.95 31.19
N LYS A 178 14.06 -1.71 31.61
CA LYS A 178 13.62 -0.51 30.87
C LYS A 178 14.21 -0.44 29.46
N ALA A 179 15.49 -0.79 29.31
CA ALA A 179 16.14 -0.81 28.01
C ALA A 179 15.54 -1.86 27.05
N PHE A 180 15.12 -3.02 27.59
CA PHE A 180 14.39 -4.02 26.82
C PHE A 180 12.97 -3.56 26.47
N GLU A 181 12.24 -2.93 27.39
CA GLU A 181 10.90 -2.39 27.11
C GLU A 181 10.92 -1.29 26.03
N GLU A 182 11.91 -0.38 26.09
CA GLU A 182 12.11 0.63 25.05
C GLU A 182 12.46 0.01 23.70
N LEU A 183 13.27 -1.05 23.69
CA LEU A 183 13.62 -1.76 22.46
C LEU A 183 12.44 -2.55 21.89
N ASP A 184 11.65 -3.20 22.75
CA ASP A 184 10.40 -3.89 22.38
C ASP A 184 9.44 -2.91 21.71
N LYS A 185 9.27 -1.72 22.29
CA LYS A 185 8.46 -0.65 21.69
C LYS A 185 9.00 -0.22 20.32
N LYS A 186 10.31 0.02 20.19
CA LYS A 186 10.94 0.40 18.90
C LYS A 186 10.74 -0.66 17.81
N ILE A 187 10.78 -1.94 18.17
CA ILE A 187 10.56 -3.06 17.25
C ILE A 187 9.10 -3.15 16.85
N SER A 188 8.18 -3.01 17.81
CA SER A 188 6.74 -2.95 17.52
C SER A 188 6.38 -1.79 16.60
N ASP A 189 6.90 -0.59 16.88
CA ASP A 189 6.65 0.61 16.07
C ASP A 189 7.22 0.46 14.64
N THR A 190 8.38 -0.20 14.52
CA THR A 190 9.01 -0.51 13.22
C THR A 190 8.17 -1.50 12.43
N LYS A 191 7.70 -2.57 13.05
CA LYS A 191 6.81 -3.56 12.43
C LYS A 191 5.51 -2.90 11.94
N ALA A 192 4.80 -2.19 12.84
CA ALA A 192 3.54 -1.54 12.51
C ALA A 192 3.69 -0.52 11.36
N PHE A 193 4.79 0.24 11.34
CA PHE A 193 5.08 1.14 10.23
C PHE A 193 5.26 0.38 8.91
N LEU A 194 6.06 -0.69 8.90
CA LEU A 194 6.35 -1.46 7.69
C LEU A 194 5.12 -2.20 7.16
N GLU A 195 4.28 -2.77 8.02
CA GLU A 195 3.00 -3.37 7.64
C GLU A 195 2.07 -2.35 7.00
N GLY A 196 1.88 -1.20 7.68
CA GLY A 196 1.04 -0.12 7.16
C GLY A 196 1.57 0.43 5.83
N PHE A 197 2.88 0.56 5.69
CA PHE A 197 3.52 1.01 4.45
C PHE A 197 3.35 -0.02 3.32
N LEU A 198 3.54 -1.30 3.62
CA LEU A 198 3.36 -2.39 2.65
C LEU A 198 1.92 -2.41 2.10
N ASN A 199 0.93 -2.31 2.97
CA ASN A 199 -0.48 -2.27 2.56
C ASN A 199 -0.77 -1.08 1.63
N ARG A 200 -0.29 0.12 1.98
CA ARG A 200 -0.44 1.32 1.14
C ARG A 200 0.24 1.15 -0.23
N MET A 201 1.44 0.56 -0.25
CA MET A 201 2.14 0.29 -1.51
C MET A 201 1.38 -0.72 -2.39
N LEU A 202 0.82 -1.78 -1.80
CA LEU A 202 0.04 -2.78 -2.53
C LEU A 202 -1.24 -2.16 -3.13
N GLU A 203 -1.93 -1.29 -2.39
CA GLU A 203 -3.08 -0.55 -2.90
C GLU A 203 -2.69 0.36 -4.08
N GLU A 204 -1.58 1.10 -3.96
CA GLU A 204 -1.10 1.97 -5.04
C GLU A 204 -0.65 1.17 -6.25
N LYS A 205 0.02 0.04 -6.04
CA LYS A 205 0.39 -0.91 -7.10
C LYS A 205 -0.85 -1.38 -7.86
N ASN A 206 -1.91 -1.79 -7.17
CA ASN A 206 -3.15 -2.25 -7.80
C ASN A 206 -3.79 -1.15 -8.66
N LYS A 207 -3.78 0.11 -8.18
CA LYS A 207 -4.26 1.28 -8.96
C LYS A 207 -3.44 1.52 -10.22
N LEU A 208 -2.11 1.42 -10.10
CA LEU A 208 -1.18 1.54 -11.23
C LEU A 208 -1.40 0.42 -12.26
N GLU A 209 -1.61 -0.81 -11.82
CA GLU A 209 -1.91 -1.94 -12.71
C GLU A 209 -3.25 -1.77 -13.44
N GLU A 210 -4.28 -1.26 -12.74
CA GLU A 210 -5.57 -0.93 -13.38
C GLU A 210 -5.41 0.19 -14.43
N GLU A 211 -4.63 1.23 -14.11
CA GLU A 211 -4.31 2.31 -15.04
C GLU A 211 -3.52 1.83 -16.26
N ALA A 212 -2.53 0.95 -16.05
CA ALA A 212 -1.80 0.29 -17.13
C ALA A 212 -2.76 -0.50 -18.05
N GLY A 213 -3.71 -1.25 -17.47
CA GLY A 213 -4.74 -1.96 -18.23
C GLY A 213 -5.57 -1.03 -19.13
N LYS A 214 -6.00 0.12 -18.58
CA LYS A 214 -6.74 1.15 -19.35
C LYS A 214 -5.89 1.73 -20.49
N LEU A 215 -4.61 1.98 -20.26
CA LEU A 215 -3.70 2.49 -21.29
C LEU A 215 -3.45 1.46 -22.39
N VAL A 216 -3.27 0.18 -22.05
CA VAL A 216 -3.13 -0.91 -23.03
C VAL A 216 -4.35 -1.00 -23.94
N ILE A 217 -5.56 -0.89 -23.39
CA ILE A 217 -6.80 -0.86 -24.19
C ILE A 217 -6.80 0.35 -25.14
N LYS A 218 -6.46 1.55 -24.64
CA LYS A 218 -6.38 2.77 -25.48
C LYS A 218 -5.37 2.62 -26.62
N LEU A 219 -4.20 2.05 -26.35
CA LEU A 219 -3.18 1.77 -27.38
C LEU A 219 -3.67 0.78 -28.43
N ARG A 220 -4.53 -0.18 -28.04
CA ARG A 220 -5.11 -1.16 -28.96
C ARG A 220 -6.19 -0.58 -29.87
N VAL A 221 -6.99 0.35 -29.35
CA VAL A 221 -8.06 1.04 -30.11
C VAL A 221 -7.48 2.07 -31.08
N GLY A 222 -6.28 2.60 -30.80
CA GLY A 222 -5.63 3.62 -31.62
C GLY A 222 -6.22 5.02 -31.39
N GLY A 223 -5.46 6.07 -31.72
CA GLY A 223 -5.89 7.46 -31.59
C GLY A 223 -4.75 8.47 -31.57
N GLU A 224 -5.08 9.77 -31.61
CA GLU A 224 -4.11 10.87 -31.71
C GLU A 224 -3.10 10.97 -30.53
N ASN A 225 -3.38 10.30 -29.41
CA ASN A 225 -2.56 10.34 -28.18
C ASN A 225 -1.71 9.08 -27.93
N GLU A 226 -1.48 8.24 -28.93
CA GLU A 226 -0.82 6.94 -28.76
C GLU A 226 0.61 7.05 -28.19
N GLN A 227 1.41 8.01 -28.65
CA GLN A 227 2.78 8.19 -28.16
C GLN A 227 2.83 8.58 -26.68
N GLN A 228 1.90 9.42 -26.23
CA GLN A 228 1.80 9.81 -24.83
C GLN A 228 1.37 8.62 -23.97
N ALA A 229 0.35 7.87 -24.41
CA ALA A 229 -0.10 6.67 -23.70
C ALA A 229 1.00 5.60 -23.59
N ARG A 230 1.88 5.45 -24.59
CA ARG A 230 3.06 4.56 -24.51
C ARG A 230 4.06 5.02 -23.46
N LYS A 231 4.32 6.32 -23.38
CA LYS A 231 5.24 6.90 -22.38
C LYS A 231 4.70 6.70 -20.96
N ASP A 232 3.42 6.97 -20.75
CA ASP A 232 2.75 6.81 -19.46
C ASP A 232 2.75 5.34 -19.03
N LEU A 233 2.45 4.42 -19.95
CA LEU A 233 2.50 2.98 -19.69
C LEU A 233 3.90 2.52 -19.26
N MET A 234 4.95 2.99 -19.94
CA MET A 234 6.34 2.64 -19.57
C MET A 234 6.73 3.18 -18.20
N GLU A 235 6.26 4.37 -17.82
CA GLU A 235 6.48 4.93 -16.49
C GLU A 235 5.78 4.09 -15.42
N ILE A 236 4.54 3.70 -15.66
CA ILE A 236 3.78 2.84 -14.74
C ILE A 236 4.45 1.49 -14.56
N ILE A 237 4.86 0.82 -15.65
CA ILE A 237 5.56 -0.48 -15.57
C ILE A 237 6.84 -0.37 -14.73
N LYS A 238 7.59 0.73 -14.88
CA LYS A 238 8.78 0.97 -14.07
C LYS A 238 8.44 1.10 -12.59
N ARG A 239 7.38 1.86 -12.25
CA ARG A 239 6.94 2.02 -10.85
C ARG A 239 6.45 0.71 -10.24
N VAL A 240 5.68 -0.09 -10.97
CA VAL A 240 5.21 -1.41 -10.51
C VAL A 240 6.40 -2.32 -10.19
N LYS A 241 7.42 -2.35 -11.06
CA LYS A 241 8.65 -3.13 -10.82
C LYS A 241 9.43 -2.65 -9.59
N ASP A 242 9.52 -1.34 -9.38
CA ASP A 242 10.12 -0.79 -8.16
C ASP A 242 9.35 -1.23 -6.91
N TYR A 243 8.01 -1.27 -6.98
CA TYR A 243 7.13 -1.74 -5.90
C TYR A 243 7.28 -3.24 -5.62
N ASP A 244 7.41 -4.09 -6.64
CA ASP A 244 7.67 -5.52 -6.45
C ASP A 244 8.98 -5.75 -5.69
N THR A 245 10.02 -5.03 -6.09
CA THR A 245 11.35 -5.13 -5.47
C THR A 245 11.30 -4.69 -4.00
N LEU A 246 10.62 -3.58 -3.71
CA LEU A 246 10.46 -3.08 -2.34
C LEU A 246 9.59 -4.01 -1.49
N THR A 247 8.51 -4.55 -2.06
CA THR A 247 7.59 -5.46 -1.38
C THR A 247 8.34 -6.70 -0.90
N GLN A 248 9.13 -7.34 -1.76
CA GLN A 248 9.93 -8.51 -1.38
C GLN A 248 10.87 -8.22 -0.20
N LYS A 249 11.53 -7.05 -0.22
CA LYS A 249 12.45 -6.62 0.83
C LYS A 249 11.73 -6.38 2.15
N ILE A 250 10.59 -5.69 2.12
CA ILE A 250 9.78 -5.41 3.30
C ILE A 250 9.17 -6.69 3.86
N SER A 251 8.63 -7.57 3.03
CA SER A 251 8.12 -8.88 3.46
C SER A 251 9.21 -9.73 4.15
N LYS A 252 10.43 -9.74 3.60
CA LYS A 252 11.57 -10.42 4.23
C LYS A 252 11.91 -9.81 5.60
N ALA A 253 11.91 -8.48 5.69
CA ALA A 253 12.18 -7.76 6.92
C ALA A 253 11.10 -8.00 7.99
N LEU A 254 9.82 -8.00 7.60
CA LEU A 254 8.70 -8.33 8.48
C LEU A 254 8.79 -9.76 9.02
N LYS A 255 9.08 -10.74 8.14
CA LYS A 255 9.28 -12.13 8.56
C LYS A 255 10.40 -12.26 9.61
N ALA A 256 11.53 -11.57 9.40
CA ALA A 256 12.63 -11.57 10.35
C ALA A 256 12.25 -10.93 11.71
N LEU A 257 11.42 -9.87 11.69
CA LEU A 257 10.89 -9.25 12.90
C LEU A 257 9.95 -10.22 13.64
N ASP A 258 9.06 -10.91 12.93
CA ASP A 258 8.12 -11.87 13.48
C ASP A 258 8.83 -13.05 14.15
N GLU A 259 9.76 -13.68 13.44
CA GLU A 259 10.60 -14.77 13.98
C GLU A 259 11.32 -14.34 15.27
N ARG A 260 11.79 -13.09 15.32
CA ARG A 260 12.48 -12.54 16.48
C ARG A 260 11.55 -12.26 17.66
N MET A 261 10.36 -11.72 17.38
CA MET A 261 9.34 -11.49 18.40
C MET A 261 8.81 -12.80 18.97
N GLU A 262 8.54 -13.81 18.14
CA GLU A 262 8.15 -15.14 18.59
C GLU A 262 9.22 -15.80 19.45
N ALA A 263 10.50 -15.71 19.05
CA ALA A 263 11.60 -16.24 19.84
C ALA A 263 11.64 -15.63 21.25
N ARG A 264 11.28 -14.34 21.40
CA ARG A 264 11.15 -13.71 22.73
C ARG A 264 9.98 -14.25 23.52
N ILE A 265 8.82 -14.41 22.89
CA ILE A 265 7.63 -14.97 23.56
C ILE A 265 7.95 -16.37 24.08
N ARG A 266 8.54 -17.22 23.23
CA ARG A 266 8.99 -18.58 23.61
C ARG A 266 10.00 -18.56 24.75
N TYR A 267 10.95 -17.62 24.74
CA TYR A 267 11.94 -17.49 25.81
C TYR A 267 11.30 -17.04 27.14
N LYS A 268 10.43 -16.02 27.12
CA LYS A 268 9.72 -15.55 28.32
C LYS A 268 8.84 -16.66 28.90
N ALA A 269 8.16 -17.45 28.07
CA ALA A 269 7.36 -18.59 28.51
C ALA A 269 8.20 -19.65 29.24
N LYS A 270 9.36 -20.03 28.68
CA LYS A 270 10.29 -20.98 29.33
C LYS A 270 10.87 -20.46 30.65
N GLU A 271 11.08 -19.15 30.76
CA GLU A 271 11.57 -18.53 32.00
C GLU A 271 10.51 -18.56 33.10
N VAL A 272 9.24 -18.29 32.76
CA VAL A 272 8.10 -18.42 33.69
C VAL A 272 7.93 -19.87 34.15
N GLU A 273 8.04 -20.84 33.23
CA GLU A 273 7.95 -22.27 33.54
C GLU A 273 9.05 -22.72 34.52
N ARG A 274 10.30 -22.29 34.32
CA ARG A 274 11.40 -22.59 35.27
C ARG A 274 11.15 -22.02 36.67
N VAL A 275 10.66 -20.78 36.77
CA VAL A 275 10.38 -20.14 38.06
C VAL A 275 9.21 -20.82 38.79
N GLN A 276 8.19 -21.29 38.06
CA GLN A 276 7.10 -22.09 38.64
C GLN A 276 7.58 -23.46 39.13
N VAL A 277 8.48 -24.12 38.40
CA VAL A 277 9.09 -25.40 38.81
C VAL A 277 9.99 -25.22 40.04
N GLU A 278 10.76 -24.13 40.13
CA GLU A 278 11.61 -23.83 41.30
C GLU A 278 10.80 -23.49 42.56
N THR A 279 9.64 -22.85 42.41
CA THR A 279 8.74 -22.53 43.54
C THR A 279 7.88 -23.70 44.00
N HIS A 280 7.85 -24.81 43.26
CA HIS A 280 7.14 -26.06 43.63
C HIS A 280 8.08 -27.19 44.10
N ARG A 281 9.39 -26.95 44.22
CA ARG A 281 10.26 -27.88 44.96
C ARG A 281 9.98 -27.74 46.46
N GLU A 282 9.25 -28.71 47.02
CA GLU A 282 9.22 -28.93 48.47
C GLU A 282 10.65 -29.07 49.00
N PRO A 283 10.97 -28.54 50.20
CA PRO A 283 12.28 -28.73 50.79
C PRO A 283 12.56 -30.23 50.94
N GLU A 284 13.65 -30.71 50.33
CA GLU A 284 14.11 -32.09 50.51
C GLU A 284 14.17 -32.41 52.02
N PRO A 285 13.62 -33.55 52.47
CA PRO A 285 13.68 -33.94 53.86
C PRO A 285 15.13 -34.10 54.30
N GLU A 286 15.46 -33.54 55.47
CA GLU A 286 16.81 -33.54 56.04
C GLU A 286 17.48 -34.93 55.98
N PRO A 287 18.74 -35.01 55.54
CA PRO A 287 19.42 -36.29 55.43
C PRO A 287 19.72 -36.87 56.82
N LYS A 288 19.18 -38.07 57.09
CA LYS A 288 19.53 -38.87 58.26
C LYS A 288 21.04 -39.18 58.30
N PRO A 289 21.66 -39.22 59.50
CA PRO A 289 23.11 -39.31 59.64
C PRO A 289 23.68 -40.64 59.13
N LYS A 290 24.76 -40.54 58.34
CA LYS A 290 25.55 -41.66 57.77
C LYS A 290 26.36 -42.41 58.83
N PRO A 291 26.47 -43.75 58.75
CA PRO A 291 27.64 -44.48 59.24
C PRO A 291 28.78 -44.45 58.20
N LYS A 292 30.02 -44.33 58.69
CA LYS A 292 31.30 -44.26 57.95
C LYS A 292 31.89 -45.69 57.72
N PRO A 293 33.00 -45.87 56.96
CA PRO A 293 33.02 -46.66 55.73
C PRO A 293 34.03 -47.84 55.75
N THR A 294 34.01 -48.67 54.71
CA THR A 294 35.16 -49.51 54.28
C THR A 294 35.03 -49.83 52.77
N PRO A 295 36.13 -50.12 52.04
CA PRO A 295 36.50 -49.40 50.81
C PRO A 295 36.38 -50.22 49.51
N GLU A 296 36.18 -49.48 48.41
CA GLU A 296 36.71 -49.56 47.03
C GLU A 296 37.31 -50.89 46.48
N PRO A 297 37.20 -51.19 45.15
CA PRO A 297 37.81 -50.31 44.12
C PRO A 297 37.23 -50.25 42.68
N VAL A 298 37.35 -49.04 42.10
CA VAL A 298 38.00 -48.70 40.80
C VAL A 298 37.26 -48.83 39.44
N LYS A 299 37.42 -47.72 38.66
CA LYS A 299 37.36 -47.50 37.19
C LYS A 299 35.94 -47.35 36.57
N LYS A 300 35.66 -46.40 35.67
CA LYS A 300 36.46 -45.68 34.65
C LYS A 300 35.91 -44.27 34.39
N THR A 301 36.81 -43.39 33.99
CA THR A 301 36.63 -42.12 33.27
C THR A 301 36.06 -42.37 31.88
N GLU A 302 35.17 -41.51 31.39
CA GLU A 302 35.02 -41.22 29.96
C GLU A 302 34.49 -39.78 29.79
N GLU A 303 35.22 -39.04 28.96
CA GLU A 303 35.01 -37.67 28.52
C GLU A 303 34.09 -37.66 27.28
N GLU A 304 33.38 -36.53 27.10
CA GLU A 304 32.90 -35.89 25.87
C GLU A 304 32.43 -36.72 24.66
N GLU A 305 31.21 -36.44 24.17
CA GLU A 305 31.02 -35.92 22.81
C GLU A 305 29.64 -35.26 22.64
N PHE A 306 29.65 -34.03 22.14
CA PHE A 306 28.49 -33.28 21.62
C PHE A 306 28.45 -33.57 20.11
N GLU A 307 27.37 -34.14 19.59
CA GLU A 307 27.10 -34.18 18.15
C GLU A 307 26.19 -33.02 17.76
N GLU A 308 26.72 -32.11 16.94
CA GLU A 308 25.95 -31.14 16.13
C GLU A 308 25.42 -31.88 14.89
N GLU A 309 24.10 -31.96 14.74
CA GLU A 309 23.47 -32.48 13.52
C GLU A 309 23.26 -31.33 12.52
N THR A 310 24.15 -31.22 11.54
CA THR A 310 23.99 -30.39 10.35
C THR A 310 23.26 -31.17 9.25
N LEU A 311 22.05 -30.75 8.90
CA LEU A 311 21.30 -31.23 7.73
C LEU A 311 21.66 -30.37 6.49
N GLU A 312 22.52 -30.89 5.63
CA GLU A 312 22.69 -30.41 4.25
C GLU A 312 21.85 -31.28 3.30
N LEU A 313 21.01 -30.67 2.45
CA LEU A 313 20.21 -31.34 1.43
C LEU A 313 21.05 -31.70 0.19
N SER A 314 20.84 -32.90 -0.36
CA SER A 314 21.54 -33.50 -1.50
C SER A 314 21.04 -32.98 -2.87
N PRO A 315 21.91 -32.74 -3.87
CA PRO A 315 21.57 -32.42 -5.25
C PRO A 315 20.75 -33.47 -6.01
N GLU A 316 20.59 -34.68 -5.46
CA GLU A 316 19.87 -35.79 -6.11
C GLU A 316 18.35 -35.58 -6.11
N GLU A 317 17.80 -34.87 -5.11
CA GLU A 317 16.36 -34.56 -5.02
C GLU A 317 15.89 -33.55 -6.10
N PHE A 318 16.82 -32.81 -6.70
CA PHE A 318 16.51 -31.79 -7.72
C PHE A 318 16.41 -32.35 -9.14
N GLU A 319 17.13 -33.44 -9.44
CA GLU A 319 16.99 -34.13 -10.74
C GLU A 319 15.78 -35.07 -10.76
N GLU A 320 15.41 -35.67 -9.62
CA GLU A 320 14.18 -36.45 -9.48
C GLU A 320 12.92 -35.59 -9.72
N ALA A 321 12.94 -34.33 -9.27
CA ALA A 321 11.86 -33.36 -9.54
C ALA A 321 11.77 -32.90 -11.00
N LYS A 322 12.88 -32.92 -11.74
CA LYS A 322 12.91 -32.56 -13.18
C LYS A 322 12.35 -33.67 -14.07
N GLU A 323 12.58 -34.94 -13.70
CA GLU A 323 12.03 -36.08 -14.44
C GLU A 323 10.51 -36.15 -14.29
N ILE A 324 9.99 -35.94 -13.07
CA ILE A 324 8.55 -35.90 -12.78
C ILE A 324 7.84 -34.78 -13.56
N LEU A 325 8.49 -33.61 -13.71
CA LEU A 325 7.95 -32.48 -14.49
C LEU A 325 7.91 -32.74 -16.00
N LYS A 326 8.74 -33.65 -16.51
CA LYS A 326 8.81 -33.99 -17.93
C LYS A 326 7.74 -35.01 -18.31
N GLU A 327 7.48 -35.99 -17.45
CA GLU A 327 6.41 -36.98 -17.62
C GLU A 327 5.01 -36.34 -17.63
N ILE A 328 4.75 -35.36 -16.74
CA ILE A 328 3.45 -34.66 -16.67
C ILE A 328 3.16 -33.81 -17.91
N VAL A 329 4.20 -33.35 -18.61
CA VAL A 329 4.07 -32.54 -19.83
C VAL A 329 3.79 -33.41 -21.05
N GLU A 330 4.35 -34.62 -21.11
CA GLU A 330 4.12 -35.54 -22.24
C GLU A 330 2.77 -36.28 -22.13
N GLU A 331 2.27 -36.55 -20.92
CA GLU A 331 0.95 -37.17 -20.68
C GLU A 331 -0.21 -36.28 -21.18
N LYS A 332 -0.10 -34.95 -21.01
CA LYS A 332 -1.14 -33.99 -21.46
C LYS A 332 -1.15 -33.70 -22.95
N VAL A 333 -0.04 -33.94 -23.66
CA VAL A 333 0.02 -33.78 -25.13
C VAL A 333 -0.69 -34.93 -25.84
N GLN A 334 -0.77 -36.12 -25.23
CA GLN A 334 -1.48 -37.26 -25.81
C GLN A 334 -3.00 -37.21 -25.56
N GLU A 335 -3.45 -36.58 -24.47
CA GLU A 335 -4.87 -36.41 -24.13
C GLU A 335 -5.58 -35.39 -25.06
N GLU A 336 -4.92 -34.28 -25.41
CA GLU A 336 -5.45 -33.28 -26.37
C GLU A 336 -5.52 -33.78 -27.84
N LEU A 337 -4.69 -34.77 -28.22
CA LEU A 337 -4.74 -35.37 -29.56
C LEU A 337 -5.89 -36.37 -29.73
N ALA A 338 -6.46 -36.89 -28.63
CA ALA A 338 -7.58 -37.84 -28.66
C ALA A 338 -8.94 -37.14 -28.80
N GLU A 339 -9.12 -35.93 -28.26
CA GLU A 339 -10.40 -35.19 -28.29
C GLU A 339 -10.66 -34.44 -29.62
N THR A 340 -9.64 -34.27 -30.49
CA THR A 340 -9.82 -33.60 -31.78
C THR A 340 -10.37 -34.49 -32.91
N ASN A 341 -10.58 -35.79 -32.65
CA ASN A 341 -11.04 -36.76 -33.67
C ASN A 341 -12.51 -37.21 -33.56
N GLU A 342 -13.30 -36.72 -32.58
CA GLU A 342 -14.72 -37.12 -32.42
C GLU A 342 -15.76 -36.10 -32.91
N GLU A 343 -15.35 -34.91 -33.39
CA GLU A 343 -16.28 -33.90 -33.93
C GLU A 343 -16.04 -33.62 -35.42
N ALA A 344 -16.14 -34.66 -36.24
CA ALA A 344 -16.21 -34.53 -37.70
C ALA A 344 -17.42 -35.30 -38.26
N ALA A 345 -18.49 -34.56 -38.59
CA ALA A 345 -19.51 -35.02 -39.53
C ALA A 345 -19.98 -33.85 -40.42
N PRO A 346 -20.38 -34.12 -41.67
CA PRO A 346 -20.08 -33.25 -42.81
C PRO A 346 -21.22 -32.27 -43.11
N ILE A 347 -20.87 -31.04 -43.52
CA ILE A 347 -21.83 -30.11 -44.10
C ILE A 347 -21.55 -29.95 -45.59
N VAL A 348 -22.63 -30.12 -46.34
CA VAL A 348 -22.81 -30.25 -47.78
C VAL A 348 -22.58 -28.93 -48.51
N GLU A 349 -21.97 -29.01 -49.69
CA GLU A 349 -21.77 -27.92 -50.67
C GLU A 349 -23.10 -27.40 -51.25
N GLU A 350 -23.25 -26.08 -51.40
CA GLU A 350 -23.99 -25.48 -52.53
C GLU A 350 -23.37 -24.13 -52.96
N PRO A 351 -23.46 -23.76 -54.27
CA PRO A 351 -22.54 -22.82 -54.94
C PRO A 351 -23.05 -21.37 -55.00
N PRO A 352 -22.20 -20.39 -55.42
CA PRO A 352 -22.52 -18.96 -55.36
C PRO A 352 -23.16 -18.44 -56.66
N PRO A 353 -23.83 -17.26 -56.63
CA PRO A 353 -23.99 -16.46 -57.83
C PRO A 353 -23.31 -15.08 -57.78
N GLU A 354 -22.91 -14.69 -58.98
CA GLU A 354 -22.16 -13.54 -59.48
C GLU A 354 -22.83 -12.16 -59.34
N ALA A 355 -22.00 -11.10 -59.31
CA ALA A 355 -22.15 -9.82 -60.04
C ALA A 355 -20.95 -8.91 -59.63
N VAL A 356 -19.86 -8.82 -60.40
CA VAL A 356 -19.59 -7.93 -61.55
C VAL A 356 -19.93 -6.45 -61.31
N GLU A 357 -18.90 -5.62 -61.14
CA GLU A 357 -18.84 -4.27 -61.73
C GLU A 357 -17.38 -3.90 -62.06
N GLU A 358 -17.21 -3.31 -63.24
CA GLU A 358 -15.97 -3.19 -64.01
C GLU A 358 -15.16 -1.92 -63.66
N LEU A 359 -13.83 -1.98 -63.86
CA LEU A 359 -12.97 -0.79 -63.98
C LEU A 359 -12.27 -0.78 -65.36
N PRO A 360 -12.18 0.38 -66.05
CA PRO A 360 -11.65 0.45 -67.41
C PRO A 360 -10.11 0.48 -67.49
N LYS A 361 -9.60 -0.09 -68.58
CA LYS A 361 -8.19 -0.25 -68.96
C LYS A 361 -7.63 0.96 -69.73
N ILE A 362 -6.36 1.31 -69.49
CA ILE A 362 -5.48 2.05 -70.43
C ILE A 362 -4.10 1.36 -70.35
N SER A 363 -3.74 0.50 -71.31
CA SER A 363 -2.99 0.71 -72.57
C SER A 363 -1.46 0.70 -72.43
N MET A 364 -0.83 -0.04 -73.35
CA MET A 364 0.48 -0.71 -73.28
C MET A 364 1.69 0.16 -73.65
N LYS A 365 2.89 -0.25 -73.20
CA LYS A 365 4.10 -0.30 -74.05
C LYS A 365 5.18 -1.24 -73.48
N GLY A 366 5.78 -2.02 -74.39
CA GLY A 366 6.66 -3.17 -74.14
C GLY A 366 8.13 -2.86 -73.79
N PRO A 367 9.00 -3.90 -73.80
CA PRO A 367 10.21 -3.98 -72.97
C PRO A 367 11.50 -3.55 -73.69
N PRO A 368 12.62 -3.43 -72.94
CA PRO A 368 13.78 -4.27 -73.29
C PRO A 368 14.54 -4.88 -72.08
N LYS A 369 15.07 -6.09 -72.28
CA LYS A 369 16.16 -6.74 -71.49
C LYS A 369 17.54 -6.32 -72.07
N PRO A 370 18.69 -6.80 -71.55
CA PRO A 370 19.23 -6.75 -70.19
C PRO A 370 20.68 -6.17 -70.18
N VAL A 371 21.16 -5.58 -69.08
CA VAL A 371 22.61 -5.35 -68.89
C VAL A 371 23.09 -5.69 -67.47
N ARG A 372 23.94 -6.72 -67.44
CA ARG A 372 25.03 -7.11 -66.52
C ARG A 372 24.82 -7.12 -65.00
N ARG A 373 24.91 -8.36 -64.49
CA ARG A 373 25.32 -8.76 -63.12
C ARG A 373 26.50 -7.92 -62.60
N VAL A 374 26.33 -7.41 -61.39
CA VAL A 374 27.40 -7.36 -60.39
C VAL A 374 26.92 -8.15 -59.19
N THR A 375 27.53 -9.30 -58.96
CA THR A 375 27.33 -10.14 -57.78
C THR A 375 27.92 -9.45 -56.55
N ARG A 376 27.09 -9.12 -55.58
CA ARG A 376 27.53 -8.84 -54.20
C ARG A 376 26.76 -9.74 -53.24
N LYS A 377 27.51 -10.41 -52.36
CA LYS A 377 27.09 -11.36 -51.34
C LYS A 377 25.93 -10.80 -50.50
N PRO A 378 24.92 -11.60 -50.09
CA PRO A 378 23.97 -11.15 -49.08
C PRO A 378 24.67 -11.03 -47.73
N SER A 379 24.79 -9.81 -47.22
CA SER A 379 25.11 -9.59 -45.81
C SER A 379 23.87 -9.93 -44.97
N ARG A 380 24.09 -10.67 -43.88
CA ARG A 380 23.09 -11.01 -42.86
C ARG A 380 22.34 -9.75 -42.41
N LYS A 381 21.05 -9.67 -42.72
CA LYS A 381 20.14 -8.71 -42.08
C LYS A 381 19.99 -9.13 -40.61
N ARG A 382 20.40 -8.25 -39.70
CA ARG A 382 20.07 -8.35 -38.27
C ARG A 382 18.55 -8.17 -38.15
N VAL A 383 17.86 -9.18 -37.64
CA VAL A 383 16.48 -9.05 -37.18
C VAL A 383 16.48 -8.08 -35.99
N PRO A 384 15.64 -7.03 -35.98
CA PRO A 384 15.57 -6.13 -34.83
C PRO A 384 14.94 -6.87 -33.65
N VAL A 385 15.73 -7.02 -32.57
CA VAL A 385 15.37 -7.65 -31.29
C VAL A 385 14.06 -7.11 -30.68
N VAL A 386 13.64 -5.91 -31.09
CA VAL A 386 12.39 -5.26 -30.66
C VAL A 386 11.14 -6.02 -31.10
N ALA A 387 11.16 -6.69 -32.26
CA ALA A 387 9.99 -7.46 -32.75
C ALA A 387 9.77 -8.77 -31.96
N ILE A 388 10.84 -9.35 -31.40
CA ILE A 388 10.78 -10.56 -30.57
C ILE A 388 10.25 -10.23 -29.17
N ILE A 389 10.64 -9.08 -28.61
CA ILE A 389 10.12 -8.60 -27.31
C ILE A 389 8.62 -8.24 -27.41
N LEU A 390 8.17 -7.69 -28.56
CA LEU A 390 6.76 -7.43 -28.83
C LEU A 390 5.90 -8.71 -28.89
N GLY A 391 6.43 -9.82 -29.43
CA GLY A 391 5.74 -11.11 -29.43
C GLY A 391 5.60 -11.71 -28.02
N ILE A 392 6.62 -11.55 -27.16
CA ILE A 392 6.62 -12.07 -25.79
C ILE A 392 5.67 -11.28 -24.87
N ILE A 393 5.51 -9.97 -25.07
CA ILE A 393 4.57 -9.15 -24.29
C ILE A 393 3.11 -9.44 -24.69
N VAL A 394 2.85 -9.72 -25.98
CA VAL A 394 1.51 -10.07 -26.47
C VAL A 394 1.11 -11.49 -26.07
N ALA A 395 2.04 -12.45 -26.07
CA ALA A 395 1.81 -13.82 -25.60
C ALA A 395 1.74 -13.91 -24.06
N GLY A 396 2.57 -13.16 -23.35
CA GLY A 396 2.53 -13.07 -21.87
C GLY A 396 1.24 -12.40 -21.36
N GLY A 397 0.70 -11.43 -22.11
CA GLY A 397 -0.60 -10.82 -21.82
C GLY A 397 -1.78 -11.77 -22.03
N LEU A 398 -1.70 -12.70 -22.99
CA LEU A 398 -2.72 -13.74 -23.21
C LEU A 398 -2.65 -14.84 -22.13
N GLY A 399 -1.46 -15.23 -21.69
CA GLY A 399 -1.27 -16.12 -20.54
C GLY A 399 -1.80 -15.54 -19.22
N PHE A 400 -1.72 -14.22 -19.05
CA PHE A 400 -2.23 -13.52 -17.87
C PHE A 400 -3.77 -13.44 -17.84
N LEU A 401 -4.43 -13.37 -19.00
CA LEU A 401 -5.90 -13.44 -19.07
C LEU A 401 -6.44 -14.88 -18.86
N GLY A 402 -5.78 -15.91 -19.37
CA GLY A 402 -6.17 -17.32 -19.11
C GLY A 402 -6.04 -17.71 -17.63
N TYR A 403 -5.04 -17.15 -16.94
CA TYR A 403 -4.82 -17.31 -15.50
C TYR A 403 -5.89 -16.66 -14.61
N ARG A 404 -6.63 -15.66 -15.12
CA ARG A 404 -7.70 -14.96 -14.38
C ARG A 404 -9.07 -15.64 -14.51
N PHE A 405 -9.28 -16.51 -15.51
CA PHE A 405 -10.59 -17.07 -15.85
C PHE A 405 -10.77 -18.59 -15.68
N PHE A 406 -9.75 -19.34 -15.27
CA PHE A 406 -9.94 -20.70 -14.72
C PHE A 406 -9.88 -20.67 -13.18
N PRO A 407 -10.89 -21.23 -12.48
CA PRO A 407 -10.82 -21.41 -11.03
C PRO A 407 -9.66 -22.35 -10.72
N LYS A 408 -8.63 -21.85 -10.04
CA LYS A 408 -7.56 -22.71 -9.53
C LYS A 408 -8.17 -23.70 -8.55
N LYS A 409 -8.14 -25.00 -8.89
CA LYS A 409 -7.93 -26.03 -7.86
C LYS A 409 -6.53 -25.78 -7.31
N THR A 410 -6.45 -25.03 -6.22
CA THR A 410 -5.21 -24.84 -5.49
C THR A 410 -4.75 -26.19 -4.97
N ALA A 411 -3.49 -26.52 -5.20
CA ALA A 411 -2.83 -27.57 -4.44
C ALA A 411 -3.05 -27.24 -2.95
N LYS A 412 -3.63 -28.20 -2.23
CA LYS A 412 -3.64 -28.21 -0.77
C LYS A 412 -2.18 -28.27 -0.29
N ILE A 413 -1.55 -27.12 -0.16
CA ILE A 413 -0.73 -26.90 1.02
C ILE A 413 -1.76 -26.86 2.13
N LEU A 414 -1.83 -27.91 2.96
CA LEU A 414 -2.68 -27.91 4.14
C LEU A 414 -2.33 -26.64 4.91
N PRO A 415 -3.21 -25.63 4.97
CA PRO A 415 -3.08 -24.64 6.00
C PRO A 415 -3.22 -25.43 7.30
N VAL A 416 -2.40 -25.14 8.29
CA VAL A 416 -2.89 -25.34 9.65
C VAL A 416 -4.14 -24.46 9.71
N ALA A 417 -5.30 -25.11 9.61
CA ALA A 417 -6.58 -24.45 9.52
C ALA A 417 -6.85 -23.83 10.89
N GLU A 418 -6.39 -22.59 11.10
CA GLU A 418 -7.08 -21.71 12.03
C GLU A 418 -8.46 -21.48 11.42
N GLN A 419 -9.44 -22.23 11.91
CA GLN A 419 -10.84 -22.05 11.56
C GLN A 419 -11.22 -20.61 11.92
N GLN A 420 -11.40 -19.77 10.91
CA GLN A 420 -11.86 -18.39 11.12
C GLN A 420 -13.34 -18.39 11.45
N TYR A 421 -13.65 -18.38 12.74
CA TYR A 421 -15.01 -18.20 13.21
C TYR A 421 -15.41 -16.72 13.13
N THR A 422 -16.55 -16.44 12.51
CA THR A 422 -17.21 -15.12 12.63
C THR A 422 -18.28 -15.22 13.71
N PHE A 423 -18.16 -14.45 14.79
CA PHE A 423 -19.12 -14.42 15.89
C PHE A 423 -20.11 -13.27 15.69
N MET A 424 -21.39 -13.58 15.61
CA MET A 424 -22.45 -12.58 15.51
C MET A 424 -23.48 -12.78 16.62
N GLY A 425 -24.02 -11.68 17.15
CA GLY A 425 -25.26 -11.73 17.94
C GLY A 425 -26.41 -12.16 17.02
N ASN A 426 -27.32 -12.99 17.53
CA ASN A 426 -28.44 -13.54 16.77
C ASN A 426 -29.27 -12.41 16.12
N PRO A 427 -29.31 -12.34 14.77
CA PRO A 427 -29.94 -11.24 14.06
C PRO A 427 -31.47 -11.25 14.10
N GLN A 428 -32.10 -12.35 14.54
CA GLN A 428 -33.56 -12.44 14.63
C GLN A 428 -34.08 -12.02 16.02
N HIS A 429 -33.31 -12.21 17.08
CA HIS A 429 -33.63 -11.73 18.44
C HIS A 429 -32.30 -11.60 19.21
N ASN A 430 -31.95 -10.41 19.71
CA ASN A 430 -30.72 -10.08 20.46
C ASN A 430 -30.52 -10.86 21.79
N TYR A 431 -30.48 -12.20 21.76
CA TYR A 431 -30.38 -13.03 22.97
C TYR A 431 -29.46 -14.27 22.83
N GLY A 432 -28.53 -14.32 21.88
CA GLY A 432 -27.50 -15.38 21.84
C GLY A 432 -26.44 -15.18 20.74
N THR A 433 -25.25 -15.78 20.91
CA THR A 433 -24.12 -15.67 19.96
C THR A 433 -24.05 -16.89 19.04
N VAL A 434 -23.87 -16.69 17.73
CA VAL A 434 -23.78 -17.75 16.71
C VAL A 434 -22.49 -17.60 15.89
N ALA A 435 -21.79 -18.72 15.65
CA ALA A 435 -20.59 -18.79 14.81
C ALA A 435 -20.89 -19.40 13.43
N PHE A 436 -20.41 -18.79 12.33
CA PHE A 436 -20.61 -19.28 10.96
C PHE A 436 -19.30 -19.69 10.27
N ILE A 437 -19.40 -20.67 9.37
CA ILE A 437 -18.31 -21.15 8.49
C ILE A 437 -18.69 -20.80 7.05
N THR A 438 -17.77 -20.22 6.27
CA THR A 438 -17.98 -19.89 4.85
C THR A 438 -17.61 -21.06 3.94
N GLU A 439 -18.61 -21.72 3.39
CA GLU A 439 -18.85 -21.94 1.94
C GLU A 439 -20.21 -22.66 1.81
N ASP A 440 -21.14 -22.08 1.05
CA ASP A 440 -22.50 -22.54 0.71
C ASP A 440 -23.46 -22.87 1.90
N MET A 441 -24.19 -21.83 2.32
CA MET A 441 -25.20 -21.75 3.40
C MET A 441 -24.69 -21.92 4.84
N PRO A 442 -24.87 -20.91 5.71
CA PRO A 442 -24.20 -20.88 7.00
C PRO A 442 -24.96 -21.70 8.05
N LYS A 443 -24.44 -22.86 8.45
CA LYS A 443 -24.90 -23.57 9.65
C LYS A 443 -24.11 -23.10 10.89
N PRO A 444 -24.77 -22.90 12.04
CA PRO A 444 -24.10 -22.50 13.28
C PRO A 444 -23.14 -23.61 13.76
N ALA A 445 -21.87 -23.27 14.02
CA ALA A 445 -20.89 -24.23 14.57
C ALA A 445 -21.21 -24.58 16.03
N TRP A 446 -21.66 -23.59 16.80
CA TRP A 446 -22.20 -23.73 18.15
C TRP A 446 -23.01 -22.47 18.52
N THR A 447 -23.75 -22.52 19.63
CA THR A 447 -24.51 -21.39 20.17
C THR A 447 -24.41 -21.40 21.69
N LEU A 448 -24.21 -20.23 22.28
CA LEU A 448 -24.15 -20.04 23.72
C LEU A 448 -25.18 -18.98 24.13
N ASP A 449 -26.07 -19.33 25.07
CA ASP A 449 -27.03 -18.42 25.67
C ASP A 449 -26.43 -17.85 26.96
N LEU A 450 -26.11 -16.56 26.93
CA LEU A 450 -25.53 -15.82 28.06
C LEU A 450 -26.52 -14.81 28.67
N GLY A 451 -27.80 -14.90 28.27
CA GLY A 451 -28.80 -13.86 28.52
C GLY A 451 -28.51 -12.58 27.73
N GLY A 452 -29.56 -11.81 27.41
CA GLY A 452 -29.53 -10.63 26.51
C GLY A 452 -28.20 -9.91 26.38
N ILE A 453 -27.50 -10.19 25.28
CA ILE A 453 -26.23 -9.58 24.91
C ILE A 453 -26.50 -8.45 23.93
N LEU A 454 -26.17 -7.22 24.32
CA LEU A 454 -26.31 -6.04 23.46
C LEU A 454 -24.98 -5.61 22.81
N SER A 455 -23.84 -6.04 23.36
CA SER A 455 -22.54 -5.64 22.84
C SER A 455 -22.11 -6.54 21.69
N GLN A 456 -21.43 -5.95 20.69
CA GLN A 456 -20.68 -6.74 19.71
C GLN A 456 -19.53 -7.49 20.41
N PRO A 457 -19.25 -8.76 20.04
CA PRO A 457 -18.13 -9.51 20.58
C PRO A 457 -16.80 -8.82 20.27
N LEU A 458 -15.93 -8.73 21.28
CA LEU A 458 -14.53 -8.36 21.11
C LEU A 458 -13.66 -9.61 21.22
N ILE A 459 -12.83 -9.86 20.22
CA ILE A 459 -11.95 -11.04 20.17
C ILE A 459 -10.52 -10.56 20.40
N VAL A 460 -9.85 -11.15 21.40
CA VAL A 460 -8.44 -10.90 21.68
C VAL A 460 -7.77 -12.24 21.94
N GLY A 461 -6.93 -12.70 21.01
CA GLY A 461 -6.34 -14.03 21.08
C GLY A 461 -7.42 -15.13 20.97
N SER A 462 -7.41 -16.10 21.88
CA SER A 462 -8.41 -17.18 21.99
C SER A 462 -9.62 -16.82 22.87
N SER A 463 -9.78 -15.55 23.24
CA SER A 463 -10.84 -15.13 24.16
C SER A 463 -11.85 -14.20 23.51
N ILE A 464 -13.14 -14.49 23.71
CA ILE A 464 -14.28 -13.67 23.29
C ILE A 464 -14.86 -12.96 24.50
N TYR A 465 -14.98 -11.63 24.41
CA TYR A 465 -15.56 -10.79 25.46
C TYR A 465 -16.95 -10.28 25.06
N LEU A 466 -17.93 -10.44 25.96
CA LEU A 466 -19.34 -10.14 25.73
C LEU A 466 -19.97 -9.47 26.95
N GLY A 467 -20.57 -8.29 26.76
CA GLY A 467 -21.32 -7.58 27.80
C GLY A 467 -22.83 -7.79 27.68
N ASN A 468 -23.50 -7.97 28.81
CA ASN A 468 -24.97 -8.04 28.86
C ASN A 468 -25.61 -6.74 29.39
N GLU A 469 -26.94 -6.64 29.27
CA GLU A 469 -27.74 -5.49 29.73
C GLU A 469 -27.67 -5.23 31.24
N LYS A 470 -27.30 -6.26 32.02
CA LYS A 470 -27.18 -6.18 33.48
C LYS A 470 -25.80 -5.70 33.92
N GLY A 471 -24.91 -5.34 32.98
CA GLY A 471 -23.56 -4.85 33.26
C GLY A 471 -22.54 -5.95 33.57
N ALA A 472 -22.86 -7.22 33.31
CA ALA A 472 -21.92 -8.33 33.44
C ALA A 472 -21.09 -8.48 32.15
N LEU A 473 -19.79 -8.75 32.30
CA LEU A 473 -18.86 -9.07 31.22
C LEU A 473 -18.50 -10.56 31.30
N PHE A 474 -18.75 -11.27 30.20
CA PHE A 474 -18.38 -12.67 30.02
C PHE A 474 -17.12 -12.77 29.18
N CYS A 475 -16.26 -13.72 29.54
CA CYS A 475 -15.11 -14.13 28.74
C CYS A 475 -15.30 -15.62 28.39
N VAL A 476 -15.27 -15.93 27.11
CA VAL A 476 -15.42 -17.29 26.58
C VAL A 476 -14.12 -17.66 25.87
N ASP A 477 -13.49 -18.75 26.31
CA ASP A 477 -12.31 -19.31 25.63
C ASP A 477 -12.77 -20.14 24.42
N THR A 478 -12.16 -19.92 23.26
CA THR A 478 -12.56 -20.51 21.96
C THR A 478 -11.96 -21.87 21.68
#